data_AF-A0A7X2PN08-F1
#
_entry.id   AF-A0A7X2PN08-F1
#
_cell.length_a   1.000
_cell.length_b   1.000
_cell.length_c   1.000
_cell.angle_alpha   90.00
_cell.angle_beta   90.00
_cell.angle_gamma   90.00
#
_symmetry.space_group_name_H-M   'P 1'
#
loop_
_entity.id
_entity.type
_entity.pdbx_description
1 polymer ?
#
loop_
_entity_poly.entity_id
_entity_poly.type
_entity_poly.pdbx_seq_one_letter_code
_entity_poly.pdbx_strand_id
1 'polypeptide(L)'
;MQLLSAGSHRLVLLEYDLEALASVAQQTDFQVEIQETPRAVTLDIWTEKRQVPLLLFDAAEPANLGWFSRCQFYVDGATGNVLQTPISVGNKRDRAGNLLPDALRLRLAKEVPANFRLPGRQALNEQVVYGLLFNLLQALQQVGVAVCGGPVFQPLSGRREAPTPRD
;
A
#
# COMPACT_ATOMS: atom_id res chain seq x y z
N MET A 1 -19.14 -0.38 11.22
CA MET A 1 -18.35 0.56 12.05
C MET A 1 -18.72 0.47 13.53
N GLN A 2 -17.84 -0.16 14.30
CA GLN A 2 -17.96 -0.32 15.76
C GLN A 2 -16.84 0.46 16.46
N LEU A 3 -17.11 1.03 17.63
CA LEU A 3 -16.09 1.68 18.45
C LEU A 3 -15.57 0.68 19.50
N LEU A 4 -14.26 0.48 19.55
CA LEU A 4 -13.59 -0.36 20.53
C LEU A 4 -12.86 0.50 21.56
N SER A 5 -12.77 0.00 22.79
CA SER A 5 -11.95 0.59 23.85
C SER A 5 -10.79 -0.34 24.19
N ALA A 6 -9.56 0.13 24.02
CA ALA A 6 -8.33 -0.57 24.37
C ALA A 6 -7.57 0.26 25.42
N GLY A 7 -7.89 0.06 26.69
CA GLY A 7 -7.39 0.90 27.78
C GLY A 7 -7.85 2.35 27.63
N SER A 8 -6.92 3.29 27.58
CA SER A 8 -7.19 4.73 27.37
C SER A 8 -7.44 5.09 25.89
N HIS A 9 -7.25 4.16 24.95
CA HIS A 9 -7.40 4.41 23.53
C HIS A 9 -8.78 4.00 23.02
N ARG A 10 -9.38 4.87 22.20
CA ARG A 10 -10.60 4.57 21.44
C ARG A 10 -10.23 4.27 19.99
N LEU A 11 -10.71 3.15 19.48
CA LEU A 11 -10.46 2.68 18.13
C LEU A 11 -11.77 2.55 17.35
N VAL A 12 -11.69 2.76 16.05
CA VAL A 12 -12.74 2.37 15.11
C VAL A 12 -12.35 1.02 14.51
N LEU A 13 -13.26 0.06 14.62
CA LEU A 13 -13.17 -1.23 13.97
C LEU A 13 -13.80 -1.13 12.58
N LEU A 14 -13.02 -1.57 11.58
CA LEU A 14 -13.37 -1.70 10.18
C LEU A 14 -13.60 -3.19 9.88
N GLU A 15 -14.77 -3.48 9.33
CA GLU A 15 -15.20 -4.85 9.02
C GLU A 15 -15.21 -5.05 7.51
N TYR A 16 -14.06 -5.47 6.98
CA TYR A 16 -13.91 -5.62 5.55
C TYR A 16 -14.67 -6.84 5.02
N ASP A 17 -15.32 -6.63 3.88
CA ASP A 17 -15.87 -7.68 3.03
C ASP A 17 -14.76 -8.15 2.08
N LEU A 18 -14.35 -9.41 2.23
CA LEU A 18 -13.24 -9.97 1.47
C LEU A 18 -13.59 -10.14 -0.02
N GLU A 19 -14.85 -10.38 -0.36
CA GLU A 19 -15.30 -10.48 -1.76
C GLU A 19 -15.25 -9.11 -2.43
N ALA A 20 -15.65 -8.05 -1.72
CA ALA A 20 -15.53 -6.68 -2.20
C ALA A 20 -14.06 -6.30 -2.44
N LEU A 21 -13.16 -6.64 -1.52
CA LEU A 21 -11.72 -6.41 -1.68
C LEU A 21 -11.14 -7.17 -2.88
N ALA A 22 -11.54 -8.43 -3.07
CA ALA A 22 -11.13 -9.21 -4.23
C ALA A 22 -11.63 -8.59 -5.55
N SER A 23 -12.89 -8.13 -5.57
CA SER A 23 -13.48 -7.45 -6.72
C SER A 23 -12.73 -6.18 -7.08
N VAL A 24 -12.36 -5.35 -6.09
CA VAL A 24 -11.55 -4.14 -6.33
C VAL A 24 -10.22 -4.48 -7.00
N ALA A 25 -9.51 -5.50 -6.51
CA ALA A 25 -8.25 -5.91 -7.12
C ALA A 25 -8.44 -6.35 -8.58
N GLN A 26 -9.45 -7.18 -8.85
CA GLN A 26 -9.77 -7.68 -10.19
C GLN A 26 -10.17 -6.55 -11.16
N GLN A 27 -10.94 -5.56 -10.70
CA GLN A 27 -11.31 -4.38 -11.49
C GLN A 27 -10.11 -3.55 -11.92
N THR A 28 -9.00 -3.67 -11.20
CA THR A 28 -7.71 -3.04 -11.51
C THR A 28 -6.73 -4.01 -12.14
N ASP A 29 -7.18 -5.12 -12.75
CA ASP A 29 -6.32 -6.10 -13.44
C ASP A 29 -5.25 -6.78 -12.57
N PHE A 30 -5.41 -6.75 -11.25
CA PHE A 30 -4.60 -7.52 -10.32
C PHE A 30 -5.25 -8.87 -9.99
N GLN A 31 -4.43 -9.91 -9.97
CA GLN A 31 -4.73 -11.12 -9.24
C GLN A 31 -4.48 -10.89 -7.75
N VAL A 32 -5.19 -11.62 -6.89
CA VAL A 32 -5.11 -11.41 -5.44
C VAL A 32 -5.28 -12.71 -4.66
N GLU A 33 -4.44 -12.89 -3.65
CA GLU A 33 -4.64 -13.85 -2.55
C GLU A 33 -4.91 -13.06 -1.27
N ILE A 34 -5.99 -13.40 -0.57
CA ILE A 34 -6.43 -12.69 0.63
C ILE A 34 -6.25 -13.58 1.86
N GLN A 35 -5.64 -13.01 2.90
CA GLN A 35 -5.51 -13.62 4.22
C GLN A 35 -6.03 -12.66 5.27
N GLU A 36 -6.95 -13.13 6.13
CA GLU A 36 -7.51 -12.33 7.20
C GLU A 36 -6.96 -12.75 8.57
N THR A 37 -6.68 -11.73 9.38
CA THR A 37 -6.38 -11.88 10.81
C THR A 37 -7.35 -11.01 11.60
N PRO A 38 -7.45 -11.18 12.93
CA PRO A 38 -8.31 -10.34 13.75
C PRO A 38 -8.04 -8.83 13.61
N ARG A 39 -6.79 -8.42 13.30
CA ARG A 39 -6.38 -7.00 13.26
C ARG A 39 -6.12 -6.45 11.86
N ALA A 40 -6.08 -7.28 10.84
CA ALA A 40 -5.74 -6.84 9.48
C ALA A 40 -6.20 -7.84 8.42
N VAL A 41 -6.46 -7.31 7.23
CA VAL A 41 -6.56 -8.10 6.00
C VAL A 41 -5.29 -7.87 5.19
N THR A 42 -4.66 -8.95 4.74
CA THR A 42 -3.48 -8.93 3.87
C THR A 42 -3.90 -9.37 2.48
N LEU A 43 -3.46 -8.62 1.46
CA LEU A 43 -3.69 -8.92 0.06
C LEU A 43 -2.33 -9.06 -0.61
N ASP A 44 -2.00 -10.28 -1.04
CA ASP A 44 -0.88 -10.46 -1.95
C ASP A 44 -1.41 -10.27 -3.37
N ILE A 45 -0.92 -9.23 -4.04
CA ILE A 45 -1.35 -8.85 -5.39
C ILE A 45 -0.23 -9.06 -6.40
N TRP A 46 -0.58 -9.45 -7.62
CA TRP A 46 0.35 -9.53 -8.75
C TRP A 46 -0.39 -9.34 -10.07
N THR A 47 0.36 -9.00 -11.12
CA THR A 47 -0.19 -8.89 -12.47
C THR A 47 0.66 -9.65 -13.48
N GLU A 48 0.04 -10.55 -14.23
CA GLU A 48 0.72 -11.34 -15.28
C GLU A 48 0.73 -10.61 -16.64
N LYS A 49 -0.10 -9.58 -16.78
CA LYS A 49 -0.32 -8.87 -18.05
C LYS A 49 0.76 -7.83 -18.36
N ARG A 50 1.67 -7.55 -17.41
CA ARG A 50 2.59 -6.42 -17.50
C ARG A 50 4.04 -6.89 -17.59
N GLN A 51 4.74 -6.45 -18.63
CA GLN A 51 6.16 -6.72 -18.83
C GLN A 51 7.08 -5.66 -18.20
N VAL A 52 6.51 -4.71 -17.43
CA VAL A 52 7.25 -3.62 -16.79
C VAL A 52 6.91 -3.55 -15.29
N PRO A 53 7.86 -3.18 -14.41
CA PRO A 53 7.64 -3.13 -12.97
C PRO A 53 6.56 -2.14 -12.56
N LEU A 54 5.80 -2.45 -11.48
CA LEU A 54 4.87 -1.51 -10.83
C LEU A 54 5.52 -0.15 -10.66
N LEU A 55 4.77 0.92 -10.97
CA LEU A 55 5.25 2.30 -10.95
C LEU A 55 5.41 2.76 -9.50
N LEU A 56 6.38 2.18 -8.82
CA LEU A 56 6.73 2.45 -7.45
C LEU A 56 8.20 2.85 -7.45
N PHE A 57 8.48 4.14 -7.32
CA PHE A 57 9.81 4.69 -7.56
C PHE A 57 10.33 5.47 -6.36
N ASP A 58 11.64 5.62 -6.29
CA ASP A 58 12.29 6.42 -5.26
C ASP A 58 12.04 7.91 -5.52
N ALA A 59 11.46 8.61 -4.55
CA ALA A 59 11.25 10.04 -4.59
C ALA A 59 12.56 10.85 -4.53
N ALA A 60 13.62 10.28 -3.97
CA ALA A 60 14.92 10.95 -3.82
C ALA A 60 15.75 10.92 -5.12
N GLU A 61 15.42 10.05 -6.07
CA GLU A 61 16.13 9.95 -7.34
C GLU A 61 15.85 11.19 -8.21
N PRO A 62 16.88 11.97 -8.63
CA PRO A 62 16.69 13.20 -9.40
C PRO A 62 15.87 13.03 -10.68
N ALA A 63 15.95 11.86 -11.34
CA ALA A 63 15.15 11.55 -12.52
C ALA A 63 13.63 11.53 -12.26
N ASN A 64 13.20 11.37 -11.01
CA ASN A 64 11.80 11.22 -10.62
C ASN A 64 11.16 12.51 -10.06
N LEU A 65 11.90 13.62 -9.91
CA LEU A 65 11.38 14.85 -9.30
C LEU A 65 10.12 15.40 -10.01
N GLY A 66 10.08 15.33 -11.33
CA GLY A 66 8.89 15.73 -12.11
C GLY A 66 7.68 14.83 -11.89
N TRP A 67 7.91 13.54 -11.62
CA TRP A 67 6.88 12.54 -11.34
C TRP A 67 6.39 12.59 -9.90
N PHE A 68 7.28 12.87 -8.95
CA PHE A 68 6.98 12.97 -7.53
C PHE A 68 5.81 13.94 -7.26
N SER A 69 5.85 15.14 -7.86
CA SER A 69 4.77 16.14 -7.71
C SER A 69 3.40 15.71 -8.25
N ARG A 70 3.35 14.64 -9.06
CA ARG A 70 2.14 14.12 -9.70
C ARG A 70 1.59 12.86 -9.02
N CYS A 71 2.33 12.30 -8.07
CA CYS A 71 1.90 11.13 -7.33
C CYS A 71 0.67 11.44 -6.48
N GLN A 72 -0.33 10.56 -6.58
CA GLN A 72 -1.50 10.59 -5.70
C GLN A 72 -1.21 9.96 -4.34
N PHE A 73 -0.24 9.04 -4.28
CA PHE A 73 0.14 8.31 -3.08
C PHE A 73 1.64 8.40 -2.83
N TYR A 74 1.96 8.46 -1.54
CA TYR A 74 3.32 8.47 -1.03
C TYR A 74 3.43 7.37 0.02
N VAL A 75 4.52 6.61 -0.04
CA VAL A 75 4.83 5.51 0.87
C VAL A 75 6.03 5.92 1.70
N ASP A 76 5.95 5.79 3.01
CA ASP A 76 7.12 5.88 3.88
C ASP A 76 7.98 4.63 3.69
N GLY A 77 9.20 4.77 3.15
CA GLY A 77 10.06 3.63 2.87
C GLY A 77 10.71 3.00 4.11
N ALA A 78 10.57 3.60 5.30
CA ALA A 78 10.96 2.98 6.57
C ALA A 78 9.91 1.98 7.09
N THR A 79 8.63 2.23 6.82
CA THR A 79 7.52 1.45 7.40
C THR A 79 6.64 0.74 6.37
N GLY A 80 6.68 1.16 5.10
CA GLY A 80 5.75 0.75 4.06
C GLY A 80 4.37 1.39 4.20
N ASN A 81 4.14 2.31 5.15
CA ASN A 81 2.83 2.93 5.30
C ASN A 81 2.52 3.87 4.13
N VAL A 82 1.34 3.73 3.55
CA VAL A 82 0.81 4.68 2.57
C VAL A 82 0.27 5.88 3.36
N LEU A 83 0.90 7.04 3.17
CA LEU A 83 0.68 8.21 4.01
C LEU A 83 -0.80 8.59 4.09
N GLN A 84 -1.26 8.85 5.31
CA GLN A 84 -2.63 9.28 5.62
C GLN A 84 -3.72 8.28 5.21
N THR A 85 -3.38 6.99 5.10
CA THR A 85 -4.35 5.90 4.85
C THR A 85 -4.17 4.78 5.88
N PRO A 86 -5.15 3.87 6.02
CA PRO A 86 -4.99 2.64 6.82
C PRO A 86 -4.26 1.52 6.06
N ILE A 87 -3.64 1.82 4.92
CA ILE A 87 -3.00 0.86 4.01
C ILE A 87 -1.49 0.93 4.20
N SER A 88 -0.85 -0.24 4.25
CA SER A 88 0.60 -0.38 4.15
C SER A 88 0.94 -1.34 3.02
N VAL A 89 2.13 -1.17 2.46
CA VAL A 89 2.68 -1.95 1.35
C VAL A 89 3.99 -2.62 1.76
N GLY A 90 4.22 -3.81 1.23
CA GLY A 90 5.40 -4.62 1.47
C GLY A 90 5.89 -5.25 0.16
N ASN A 91 7.20 -5.32 -0.01
CA ASN A 91 7.75 -5.95 -1.20
C ASN A 91 7.51 -7.46 -1.16
N LYS A 92 7.09 -8.02 -2.30
CA LYS A 92 7.13 -9.46 -2.50
C LYS A 92 8.51 -9.84 -3.03
N ARG A 93 9.00 -11.00 -2.57
CA ARG A 93 10.28 -11.55 -2.98
C ARG A 93 10.10 -13.00 -3.40
N ASP A 94 10.91 -13.43 -4.37
CA ASP A 94 11.03 -14.84 -4.72
C ASP A 94 11.78 -15.63 -3.62
N ARG A 95 11.94 -16.94 -3.83
CA ARG A 95 12.66 -17.82 -2.89
C ARG A 95 14.16 -17.50 -2.79
N ALA A 96 14.73 -16.84 -3.79
CA ALA A 96 16.12 -16.41 -3.80
C ALA A 96 16.30 -15.02 -3.15
N GLY A 97 15.21 -14.38 -2.70
CA GLY A 97 15.21 -13.06 -2.07
C GLY A 97 15.14 -11.89 -3.05
N ASN A 98 15.02 -12.15 -4.35
CA ASN A 98 14.90 -11.09 -5.35
C ASN A 98 13.51 -10.47 -5.29
N LEU A 99 13.44 -9.15 -5.49
CA LEU A 99 12.15 -8.44 -5.59
C LEU A 99 11.34 -8.95 -6.78
N LEU A 100 10.06 -9.19 -6.55
CA LEU A 100 9.10 -9.41 -7.61
C LEU A 100 8.58 -8.04 -8.10
N PRO A 101 8.93 -7.62 -9.34
CA PRO A 101 8.65 -6.26 -9.83
C PRO A 101 7.17 -5.99 -10.13
N ASP A 102 6.38 -7.04 -10.27
CA ASP A 102 4.99 -7.08 -10.68
C ASP A 102 4.05 -7.46 -9.51
N ALA A 103 4.61 -7.62 -8.30
CA ALA A 103 3.87 -8.08 -7.14
C ALA A 103 4.17 -7.27 -5.87
N LEU A 104 3.14 -7.08 -5.04
CA LEU A 104 3.22 -6.41 -3.75
C LEU A 104 2.35 -7.13 -2.72
N ARG A 105 2.68 -6.94 -1.45
CA ARG A 105 1.81 -7.28 -0.33
C ARG A 105 1.18 -6.00 0.18
N LEU A 106 -0.14 -5.93 0.21
CA LEU A 106 -0.88 -4.88 0.88
C LEU A 106 -1.39 -5.38 2.22
N ARG A 107 -1.45 -4.49 3.22
CA ARG A 107 -2.08 -4.76 4.49
C ARG A 107 -3.00 -3.62 4.86
N LEU A 108 -4.26 -3.95 5.13
CA LEU A 108 -5.33 -3.04 5.54
C LEU A 108 -5.56 -3.25 7.03
N ALA A 109 -5.36 -2.21 7.83
CA ALA A 109 -5.64 -2.26 9.26
C ALA A 109 -7.16 -2.38 9.52
N LYS A 110 -7.58 -3.30 10.39
CA LYS A 110 -8.98 -3.38 10.86
C LYS A 110 -9.26 -2.41 11.99
N GLU A 111 -8.23 -1.90 12.65
CA GLU A 111 -8.36 -1.00 13.79
C GLU A 111 -7.62 0.30 13.49
N VAL A 112 -8.31 1.43 13.61
CA VAL A 112 -7.70 2.76 13.50
C VAL A 112 -8.03 3.63 14.72
N PRO A 113 -7.21 4.63 15.06
CA PRO A 113 -7.57 5.60 16.10
C PRO A 113 -8.93 6.27 15.82
N ALA A 114 -9.76 6.48 16.85
CA ALA A 114 -11.08 7.11 16.66
C ALA A 114 -11.02 8.55 16.12
N ASN A 115 -9.89 9.23 16.31
CA ASN A 115 -9.59 10.54 15.75
C ASN A 115 -8.89 10.47 14.37
N PHE A 116 -8.69 9.28 13.80
CA PHE A 116 -8.12 9.13 12.47
C PHE A 116 -9.02 9.81 11.44
N ARG A 117 -8.43 10.67 10.60
CA ARG A 117 -9.13 11.39 9.54
C ARG A 117 -8.29 11.33 8.28
N LEU A 118 -8.98 11.15 7.17
CA LEU A 118 -8.40 11.31 5.85
C LEU A 118 -8.22 12.82 5.53
N PRO A 119 -7.46 13.14 4.47
CA PRO A 119 -7.43 14.50 3.93
C PRO A 119 -8.82 15.10 3.77
N GLY A 120 -8.96 16.39 4.07
CA GLY A 120 -10.28 17.05 4.07
C GLY A 120 -11.16 16.71 5.28
N ARG A 121 -10.60 16.10 6.34
CA ARG A 121 -11.31 15.71 7.58
C ARG A 121 -12.41 14.68 7.37
N GLN A 122 -12.36 13.92 6.28
CA GLN A 122 -13.32 12.87 5.99
C GLN A 122 -13.22 11.74 7.02
N ALA A 123 -14.37 11.26 7.49
CA ALA A 123 -14.45 10.09 8.35
C ALA A 123 -14.12 8.83 7.55
N LEU A 124 -13.37 7.92 8.17
CA LEU A 124 -13.01 6.65 7.56
C LEU A 124 -14.12 5.62 7.79
N ASN A 125 -14.51 4.92 6.74
CA ASN A 125 -15.34 3.72 6.79
C ASN A 125 -14.84 2.73 5.73
N GLU A 126 -15.44 1.55 5.67
CA GLU A 126 -15.07 0.45 4.80
C GLU A 126 -15.15 0.84 3.31
N GLN A 127 -16.22 1.51 2.89
CA GLN A 127 -16.42 1.96 1.51
C GLN A 127 -15.32 2.93 1.06
N VAL A 128 -14.92 3.82 1.95
CA VAL A 128 -13.82 4.75 1.67
C VAL A 128 -12.49 4.00 1.53
N VAL A 129 -12.26 2.96 2.33
CA VAL A 129 -11.06 2.11 2.18
C VAL A 129 -11.06 1.37 0.85
N TYR A 130 -12.20 0.88 0.37
CA TYR A 130 -12.29 0.23 -0.94
C TYR A 130 -11.95 1.21 -2.08
N GLY A 131 -12.44 2.45 -2.01
CA GLY A 131 -12.06 3.50 -2.96
C GLY A 131 -10.58 3.86 -2.90
N LEU A 132 -9.99 3.94 -1.70
CA LEU A 132 -8.55 4.16 -1.52
C LEU A 132 -7.73 3.03 -2.13
N LEU A 133 -8.14 1.78 -1.89
CA LEU A 133 -7.47 0.61 -2.47
C LEU A 133 -7.54 0.65 -4.00
N PHE A 134 -8.72 0.88 -4.57
CA PHE A 134 -8.89 1.01 -6.03
C PHE A 134 -7.94 2.06 -6.62
N ASN A 135 -7.93 3.27 -6.06
CA ASN A 135 -7.09 4.36 -6.54
C ASN A 135 -5.59 4.04 -6.39
N LEU A 136 -5.19 3.38 -5.29
CA LEU A 136 -3.81 2.97 -5.08
C LEU A 136 -3.36 1.95 -6.13
N LEU A 137 -4.19 0.94 -6.41
CA LEU A 137 -3.91 -0.08 -7.42
C LEU A 137 -3.85 0.51 -8.84
N GLN A 138 -4.73 1.47 -9.15
CA GLN A 138 -4.65 2.21 -10.40
C GLN A 138 -3.36 3.04 -10.49
N ALA A 139 -3.00 3.75 -9.42
CA ALA A 139 -1.79 4.57 -9.37
C ALA A 139 -0.53 3.73 -9.61
N LEU A 140 -0.45 2.53 -9.04
CA LEU A 140 0.67 1.59 -9.24
C LEU A 140 0.85 1.16 -10.71
N GLN A 141 -0.17 1.31 -11.55
CA GLN A 141 -0.12 0.93 -12.95
C GLN A 141 0.04 2.12 -13.90
N GLN A 142 -0.56 3.27 -13.58
CA GLN A 142 -0.77 4.34 -14.57
C GLN A 142 -0.07 5.66 -14.23
N VAL A 143 0.00 6.03 -12.95
CA VAL A 143 0.41 7.39 -12.53
C VAL A 143 1.75 7.37 -11.80
N GLY A 144 1.93 6.37 -10.94
CA GLY A 144 3.08 6.21 -10.08
C GLY A 144 2.79 6.51 -8.62
N VAL A 145 3.52 5.79 -7.76
CA VAL A 145 3.54 5.90 -6.30
C VAL A 145 4.97 6.18 -5.87
N ALA A 146 5.15 7.19 -5.03
CA ALA A 146 6.47 7.62 -4.60
C ALA A 146 6.85 6.99 -3.26
N VAL A 147 8.04 6.39 -3.19
CA VAL A 147 8.64 5.92 -1.92
C VAL A 147 9.52 7.03 -1.35
N CYS A 148 9.27 7.37 -0.10
CA CYS A 148 9.91 8.49 0.60
C CYS A 148 10.69 7.98 1.82
N GLY A 149 12.02 8.05 1.76
CA GLY A 149 12.92 7.81 2.89
C GLY A 149 13.03 6.35 3.34
N GLY A 150 14.17 5.96 3.92
CA GLY A 150 14.39 4.63 4.52
C GLY A 150 14.56 3.47 3.51
N PRO A 151 15.34 2.42 3.85
CA PRO A 151 15.66 1.33 2.91
C PRO A 151 14.79 0.07 3.05
N VAL A 152 13.82 0.07 3.98
CA VAL A 152 13.07 -1.14 4.35
C VAL A 152 12.14 -1.57 3.22
N PHE A 153 11.42 -0.60 2.65
CA PHE A 153 10.57 -0.81 1.50
C PHE A 153 11.24 -0.26 0.25
N GLN A 154 11.45 -1.12 -0.74
CA GLN A 154 12.25 -0.84 -1.92
C GLN A 154 11.37 -0.46 -3.12
N PRO A 155 11.78 0.54 -3.92
CA PRO A 155 11.11 0.87 -5.17
C PRO A 155 11.20 -0.31 -6.16
N LEU A 156 10.17 -0.46 -6.99
CA LEU A 156 10.11 -1.49 -8.03
C LEU A 156 10.49 -0.96 -9.42
N SER A 157 10.36 0.34 -9.65
CA SER A 157 10.73 1.00 -10.91
C SER A 157 11.84 2.03 -10.72
N GLY A 158 12.69 2.21 -11.73
CA GLY A 158 13.83 3.14 -11.67
C GLY A 158 15.12 2.46 -11.20
N ARG A 159 16.15 3.27 -10.93
CA ARG A 159 17.45 2.77 -10.45
C ARG A 159 17.28 2.27 -9.01
N ARG A 160 17.69 1.03 -8.76
CA ARG A 160 17.63 0.40 -7.43
C ARG A 160 19.02 0.46 -6.83
N GLU A 161 19.24 1.24 -5.77
CA GLU A 161 20.44 1.07 -4.96
C GLU A 161 20.32 -0.23 -4.17
N ALA A 162 21.37 -1.06 -4.22
CA ALA A 162 21.41 -2.26 -3.40
C ALA A 162 21.50 -1.83 -1.92
N PRO A 163 20.76 -2.49 -1.00
CA PRO A 163 20.88 -2.17 0.42
C PRO A 163 22.33 -2.35 0.86
N THR A 164 22.94 -1.28 1.37
CA THR A 164 24.30 -1.32 1.92
C THR A 164 24.30 -2.26 3.12
N PRO A 165 25.22 -3.24 3.20
CA PRO A 165 25.37 -4.07 4.39
C PRO A 165 25.59 -3.16 5.60
N ARG A 166 24.90 -3.46 6.71
CA ARG A 166 25.24 -2.85 8.00
C ARG A 166 26.42 -3.62 8.56
N ASP A 167 27.56 -2.94 8.65
CA ASP A 167 28.74 -3.40 9.39
C ASP A 167 28.48 -3.46 10.91
#